data_AF-A0A916L557-F1
#
_entry.id   AF-A0A916L557-F1
#
_cell.length_a   1.000
_cell.length_b   1.000
_cell.length_c   1.000
_cell.angle_alpha   90.00
_cell.angle_beta   90.00
_cell.angle_gamma   90.00
#
_symmetry.space_group_name_H-M   'P 1'
#
loop_
_entity.id
_entity.type
_entity.pdbx_description
1 polymer ?
#
loop_
_entity_poly.entity_id
_entity_poly.type
_entity_poly.pdbx_seq_one_letter_code
_entity_poly.pdbx_strand_id
1 'polypeptide(L)'
;MNKAKELLDELQNLDEEIQSRIDELANLEASLLSSPKMRMDKVQGGQKVRLDERYIDIFSMQAPLKEYIKQATAEAIQRRIELSKLIDKMPKPASRTILRMVYIQKANVYDMIEFLRCSKTTFYKKKKDAIRELGVVVDKSELM
;
A
#
# COMPACT_ATOMS: atom_id res chain seq x y z
N MET A 1 -21.58 7.27 -7.95
CA MET A 1 -20.55 7.96 -7.15
C MET A 1 -19.63 8.72 -8.10
N ASN A 2 -18.86 9.70 -7.64
CA ASN A 2 -17.89 10.39 -8.50
C ASN A 2 -16.64 9.52 -8.59
N LYS A 3 -16.27 9.07 -9.79
CA LYS A 3 -15.11 8.21 -10.07
C LYS A 3 -13.80 8.74 -9.48
N ALA A 4 -13.59 10.06 -9.49
CA ALA A 4 -12.43 10.66 -8.84
C ALA A 4 -12.39 10.40 -7.33
N LYS A 5 -13.54 10.35 -6.68
CA LYS A 5 -13.62 10.03 -5.25
C LYS A 5 -13.27 8.56 -5.01
N GLU A 6 -13.77 7.65 -5.84
CA GLU A 6 -13.46 6.22 -5.77
C GLU A 6 -11.96 5.97 -5.93
N LEU A 7 -11.30 6.63 -6.89
CA LEU A 7 -9.84 6.55 -7.08
C LEU A 7 -9.04 7.11 -5.90
N LEU A 8 -9.55 8.17 -5.25
CA LEU A 8 -8.91 8.75 -4.08
C LEU A 8 -9.10 7.87 -2.82
N ASP A 9 -10.26 7.24 -2.69
CA ASP A 9 -10.53 6.27 -1.61
C ASP A 9 -9.67 5.00 -1.83
N GLU A 10 -9.53 4.53 -3.09
CA GLU A 10 -8.59 3.46 -3.48
C GLU A 10 -7.15 3.82 -3.09
N LEU A 11 -6.69 5.03 -3.41
CA LEU A 11 -5.34 5.49 -3.07
C LEU A 11 -5.04 5.43 -1.57
N GLN A 12 -6.01 5.76 -0.72
CA GLN A 12 -5.83 5.69 0.74
C GLN A 12 -5.73 4.25 1.23
N ASN A 13 -6.55 3.35 0.70
CA ASN A 13 -6.56 1.94 1.07
C ASN A 13 -5.28 1.23 0.61
N LEU A 14 -4.73 1.61 -0.54
CA LEU A 14 -3.45 1.05 -1.04
C LEU A 14 -2.30 1.28 -0.07
N ASP A 15 -2.21 2.45 0.57
CA ASP A 15 -1.16 2.70 1.57
C ASP A 15 -1.25 1.72 2.76
N GLU A 16 -2.47 1.42 3.22
CA GLU A 16 -2.70 0.49 4.33
C GLU A 16 -2.46 -0.96 3.89
N GLU A 17 -2.89 -1.31 2.69
CA GLU A 17 -2.65 -2.62 2.09
C GLU A 17 -1.15 -2.90 1.92
N ILE A 18 -0.40 -1.94 1.38
CA ILE A 18 1.06 -2.06 1.20
C ILE A 18 1.74 -2.29 2.55
N GLN A 19 1.39 -1.51 3.58
CA GLN A 19 1.99 -1.68 4.90
C GLN A 19 1.65 -3.03 5.52
N SER A 20 0.39 -3.45 5.45
CA SER A 20 -0.07 -4.76 5.94
C SER A 20 0.70 -5.92 5.30
N ARG A 21 0.93 -5.85 3.98
CA ARG A 21 1.69 -6.87 3.23
C ARG A 21 3.18 -6.86 3.60
N ILE A 22 3.77 -5.68 3.82
CA ILE A 22 5.15 -5.56 4.32
C ILE A 22 5.28 -6.21 5.70
N ASP A 23 4.33 -5.95 6.59
CA ASP A 23 4.30 -6.52 7.94
C ASP A 23 4.08 -8.04 7.90
N GLU A 24 3.19 -8.54 7.03
CA GLU A 24 2.99 -9.96 6.78
C GLU A 24 4.28 -10.65 6.31
N LEU A 25 4.98 -10.05 5.34
CA LEU A 25 6.25 -10.58 4.84
C LEU A 25 7.32 -10.60 5.94
N ALA A 26 7.43 -9.54 6.75
CA ALA A 26 8.36 -9.47 7.87
C ALA A 26 8.06 -10.55 8.93
N ASN A 27 6.79 -10.80 9.25
CA ASN A 27 6.37 -11.85 10.18
C ASN A 27 6.70 -13.26 9.66
N LEU A 28 6.52 -13.50 8.36
CA LEU A 28 6.90 -14.77 7.72
C LEU A 28 8.42 -14.98 7.72
N GLU A 29 9.22 -13.92 7.56
CA GLU A 29 10.68 -13.99 7.66
C GLU A 29 11.18 -14.19 9.09
N ALA A 30 10.57 -13.52 10.07
CA ALA A 30 10.90 -13.70 11.49
C ALA A 30 10.56 -15.12 11.99
N SER A 31 9.40 -15.66 11.59
CA SER A 31 8.99 -17.04 11.92
C SER A 31 9.97 -18.09 11.38
N LEU A 32 10.55 -17.82 10.21
CA LEU A 32 11.58 -18.68 9.62
C LEU A 32 12.88 -18.64 10.43
N LEU A 33 13.27 -17.45 10.91
CA LEU A 33 14.50 -17.26 11.69
C LEU A 33 14.39 -17.82 13.11
N SER A 34 13.20 -17.75 13.72
CA SER A 34 12.91 -18.27 15.06
C SER A 34 12.62 -19.78 15.08
N SER A 35 12.37 -20.38 13.92
CA SER A 35 12.25 -21.84 13.80
C SER A 35 13.55 -22.52 14.26
N PRO A 36 13.48 -23.62 15.06
CA PRO A 36 14.67 -24.27 15.61
C PRO A 36 15.62 -24.71 14.48
N LYS A 37 16.75 -24.00 14.32
CA LYS A 37 17.87 -24.49 13.51
C LYS A 37 18.43 -25.70 14.24
N MET A 38 18.03 -26.92 13.86
CA MET A 38 18.54 -28.13 14.49
C MET A 38 20.07 -28.14 14.36
N ARG A 39 20.76 -28.08 15.50
CA ARG A 39 22.15 -28.54 15.57
C ARG A 39 22.15 -30.00 15.16
N MET A 40 23.05 -30.35 14.24
CA MET A 40 23.31 -31.72 13.80
C MET A 40 23.93 -32.54 14.94
N ASP A 41 23.22 -32.73 16.06
CA ASP A 41 23.56 -33.74 17.04
C ASP A 41 22.97 -35.06 16.55
N LYS A 42 23.82 -35.84 15.87
CA LYS A 42 23.52 -37.19 15.38
C LYS A 42 23.08 -38.08 16.55
N VAL A 43 21.78 -38.32 16.68
CA VAL A 43 21.28 -39.40 17.53
C VAL A 43 21.02 -40.63 16.65
N GLN A 44 21.90 -41.62 16.76
CA GLN A 44 21.74 -42.94 16.14
C GLN A 44 20.53 -43.65 16.77
N GLY A 45 19.52 -44.02 15.98
CA GLY A 45 18.68 -45.18 16.33
C GLY A 45 17.15 -45.09 16.26
N GLY A 46 16.50 -44.02 15.78
CA GLY A 46 15.02 -43.95 15.70
C GLY A 46 14.48 -43.43 14.37
N GLN A 47 13.32 -43.91 13.92
CA GLN A 47 12.62 -43.63 12.65
C GLN A 47 13.04 -42.32 11.94
N LYS A 48 13.90 -42.46 10.93
CA LYS A 48 14.49 -41.37 10.12
C LYS A 48 13.52 -40.60 9.20
N VAL A 49 12.22 -40.91 9.21
CA VAL A 49 11.31 -40.49 8.13
C VAL A 49 10.67 -39.12 8.34
N ARG A 50 10.65 -38.49 9.52
CA ARG A 50 9.56 -37.50 9.74
C ARG A 50 9.95 -36.04 9.88
N LEU A 51 11.14 -35.68 10.35
CA LEU A 51 11.42 -34.26 10.62
C LEU A 51 11.96 -33.53 9.39
N ASP A 52 12.93 -34.10 8.68
CA ASP A 52 13.58 -33.46 7.53
C ASP A 52 12.58 -33.23 6.37
N GLU A 53 11.76 -34.24 6.05
CA GLU A 53 10.67 -34.13 5.06
C GLU A 53 9.65 -33.03 5.44
N ARG A 54 9.21 -32.98 6.71
CA ARG A 54 8.30 -31.92 7.18
C ARG A 54 8.92 -30.53 7.11
N TYR A 55 10.23 -30.39 7.33
CA TYR A 55 10.93 -29.11 7.20
C TYR A 55 11.04 -28.69 5.72
N ILE A 56 11.37 -29.61 4.82
CA ILE A 56 11.39 -29.38 3.37
C ILE A 56 9.99 -28.98 2.87
N ASP A 57 8.93 -29.65 3.35
CA ASP A 57 7.54 -29.32 3.01
C ASP A 57 7.16 -27.90 3.48
N ILE A 58 7.44 -27.54 4.74
CA ILE A 58 7.13 -26.18 5.25
C ILE A 58 7.89 -25.10 4.46
N PHE A 59 9.19 -25.29 4.22
CA PHE A 59 9.99 -24.33 3.46
C PHE A 59 9.51 -24.21 2.00
N SER A 60 9.19 -25.33 1.35
CA SER A 60 8.70 -25.36 -0.03
C SER A 60 7.32 -24.72 -0.18
N MET A 61 6.46 -24.79 0.84
CA MET A 61 5.15 -24.12 0.84
C MET A 61 5.25 -22.62 1.15
N GLN A 62 6.25 -22.18 1.92
CA GLN A 62 6.41 -20.76 2.28
C GLN A 62 7.07 -19.92 1.18
N ALA A 63 7.97 -20.50 0.37
CA ALA A 63 8.61 -19.80 -0.74
C ALA A 63 7.61 -19.20 -1.76
N PRO A 64 6.62 -19.95 -2.30
CA PRO A 64 5.65 -19.38 -3.24
C PRO A 64 4.74 -18.34 -2.58
N LEU A 65 4.42 -18.49 -1.28
CA LEU A 65 3.64 -17.49 -0.55
C LEU A 65 4.40 -16.16 -0.43
N LYS A 66 5.68 -16.19 -0.10
CA LYS A 66 6.53 -14.98 -0.04
C LYS A 66 6.62 -14.28 -1.39
N GLU A 67 6.80 -15.05 -2.46
CA GLU A 67 6.87 -14.49 -3.81
C GLU A 67 5.53 -13.85 -4.20
N TYR A 68 4.42 -14.51 -3.90
CA TYR A 68 3.09 -13.95 -4.10
C TYR A 68 2.89 -12.61 -3.36
N ILE A 69 3.24 -12.54 -2.06
CA ILE A 69 3.11 -11.31 -1.28
C ILE A 69 3.98 -10.19 -1.87
N LYS A 70 5.22 -10.49 -2.27
CA LYS A 70 6.10 -9.51 -2.91
C LYS A 70 5.54 -8.99 -4.22
N GLN A 71 5.06 -9.88 -5.08
CA GLN A 71 4.44 -9.51 -6.35
C GLN A 71 3.20 -8.64 -6.12
N ALA A 72 2.28 -9.07 -5.27
CA ALA A 72 1.08 -8.31 -4.95
C ALA A 72 1.39 -6.93 -4.35
N THR A 73 2.42 -6.84 -3.50
CA THR A 73 2.89 -5.56 -2.95
C THR A 73 3.45 -4.65 -4.04
N ALA A 74 4.23 -5.19 -4.99
CA ALA A 74 4.75 -4.42 -6.11
C ALA A 74 3.62 -3.89 -7.02
N GLU A 75 2.59 -4.70 -7.28
CA GLU A 75 1.39 -4.31 -8.03
C GLU A 75 0.64 -3.17 -7.31
N ALA A 76 0.45 -3.26 -5.99
CA ALA A 76 -0.17 -2.21 -5.19
C ALA A 76 0.64 -0.90 -5.20
N ILE A 77 1.98 -0.98 -5.07
CA ILE A 77 2.87 0.18 -5.19
C ILE A 77 2.76 0.82 -6.57
N GLN A 78 2.75 0.02 -7.63
CA GLN A 78 2.62 0.51 -9.00
C GLN A 78 1.29 1.24 -9.20
N ARG A 79 0.18 0.66 -8.72
CA ARG A 79 -1.13 1.31 -8.76
C ARG A 79 -1.16 2.63 -7.99
N ARG A 80 -0.55 2.68 -6.80
CA ARG A 80 -0.40 3.91 -6.01
C ARG A 80 0.37 4.99 -6.78
N ILE A 81 1.44 4.62 -7.49
CA ILE A 81 2.22 5.53 -8.33
C ILE A 81 1.36 6.07 -9.47
N GLU A 82 0.56 5.23 -10.13
CA GLU A 82 -0.32 5.65 -11.22
C GLU A 82 -1.36 6.68 -10.77
N LEU A 83 -2.01 6.42 -9.63
CA LEU A 83 -2.98 7.36 -9.03
C LEU A 83 -2.30 8.67 -8.61
N SER A 84 -1.08 8.61 -8.09
CA SER A 84 -0.29 9.81 -7.77
C SER A 84 0.03 10.63 -9.02
N LYS A 85 0.43 9.96 -10.11
CA LYS A 85 0.67 10.60 -11.42
C LYS A 85 -0.60 11.23 -11.99
N LEU A 86 -1.76 10.64 -11.76
CA LEU A 86 -3.04 11.20 -12.18
C LEU A 86 -3.32 12.53 -11.49
N ILE A 87 -3.05 12.64 -10.18
CA ILE A 87 -3.10 13.91 -9.45
C ILE A 87 -2.11 14.92 -10.05
N ASP A 88 -0.89 14.49 -10.37
CA ASP A 88 0.13 15.39 -10.92
C ASP A 88 -0.24 16.00 -12.28
N LYS A 89 -1.11 15.33 -13.06
CA LYS A 89 -1.68 15.82 -14.34
C LYS A 89 -2.70 16.95 -14.17
N MET A 90 -3.18 17.23 -12.96
CA MET A 90 -4.16 18.31 -12.77
C MET A 90 -3.55 19.69 -13.07
N PRO A 91 -4.27 20.58 -13.78
CA PRO A 91 -3.71 21.85 -14.24
C PRO A 91 -3.48 22.85 -13.11
N LYS A 92 -4.32 22.84 -12.06
CA LYS A 92 -4.23 23.82 -10.96
C LYS A 92 -3.26 23.33 -9.87
N PRO A 93 -2.16 24.05 -9.59
CA PRO A 93 -1.22 23.67 -8.54
C PRO A 93 -1.87 23.58 -7.16
N ALA A 94 -2.74 24.54 -6.81
CA ALA A 94 -3.42 24.55 -5.50
C ALA A 94 -4.26 23.29 -5.27
N SER A 95 -5.00 22.83 -6.28
CA SER A 95 -5.81 21.61 -6.21
C SER A 95 -4.94 20.37 -6.04
N ARG A 96 -3.81 20.29 -6.77
CA ARG A 96 -2.81 19.22 -6.60
C ARG A 96 -2.28 19.17 -5.18
N THR A 97 -1.85 20.31 -4.65
CA THR A 97 -1.31 20.41 -3.29
C THR A 97 -2.34 19.91 -2.27
N ILE A 98 -3.59 20.34 -2.38
CA ILE A 98 -4.66 19.89 -1.47
C ILE A 98 -4.85 18.38 -1.54
N LEU A 99 -4.94 17.79 -2.73
CA LEU A 99 -5.15 16.34 -2.86
C LEU A 99 -3.94 15.55 -2.39
N ARG A 100 -2.71 15.98 -2.72
CA ARG A 100 -1.48 15.31 -2.26
C ARG A 100 -1.38 15.35 -0.74
N MET A 101 -1.62 16.50 -0.11
CA MET A 101 -1.54 16.58 1.34
C MET A 101 -2.60 15.70 2.02
N VAL A 102 -3.83 15.68 1.50
CA VAL A 102 -4.93 14.91 2.11
C VAL A 102 -4.80 13.41 1.88
N TYR A 103 -4.50 12.98 0.65
CA TYR A 103 -4.62 11.58 0.23
C TYR A 103 -3.28 10.85 0.15
N ILE A 104 -2.15 11.56 -0.01
CA ILE A 104 -0.81 10.94 -0.07
C ILE A 104 -0.05 11.16 1.23
N GLN A 105 -0.01 12.40 1.72
CA GLN A 105 0.70 12.74 2.96
C GLN A 105 -0.14 12.48 4.22
N LYS A 106 -1.43 12.16 4.05
CA LYS A 106 -2.40 11.92 5.13
C LYS A 106 -2.39 13.04 6.18
N ALA A 107 -2.17 14.29 5.75
CA ALA A 107 -2.09 15.45 6.62
C ALA A 107 -3.43 15.68 7.33
N ASN A 108 -3.37 15.99 8.62
CA ASN A 108 -4.58 16.23 9.39
C ASN A 108 -5.22 17.58 8.99
N VAL A 109 -6.52 17.74 9.27
CA VAL A 109 -7.25 18.95 8.86
C VAL A 109 -6.70 20.24 9.48
N TYR A 110 -6.14 20.17 10.69
CA TYR A 110 -5.55 21.32 11.38
C TYR A 110 -4.24 21.78 10.70
N ASP A 111 -3.35 20.84 10.39
CA ASP A 111 -2.11 21.12 9.63
C ASP A 111 -2.46 21.73 8.26
N MET A 112 -3.52 21.23 7.62
CA MET A 112 -3.99 21.73 6.33
C MET A 112 -4.47 23.18 6.39
N ILE A 113 -5.31 23.52 7.37
CA ILE A 113 -5.86 24.88 7.47
C ILE A 113 -4.80 25.89 7.89
N GLU A 114 -3.82 25.47 8.69
CA GLU A 114 -2.66 26.26 9.06
C GLU A 114 -1.76 26.51 7.84
N PHE A 115 -1.38 25.45 7.13
CA PHE A 115 -0.57 25.53 5.91
C PHE A 115 -1.21 26.41 4.83
N LEU A 116 -2.52 26.23 4.59
CA LEU A 116 -3.27 27.00 3.59
C LEU A 116 -3.70 28.39 4.07
N ARG A 117 -3.48 28.71 5.36
CA ARG A 117 -3.92 29.95 6.01
C ARG A 117 -5.38 30.27 5.74
N CYS A 118 -6.26 29.29 5.92
CA CYS A 118 -7.69 29.43 5.62
C CYS A 118 -8.58 28.82 6.70
N SER A 119 -9.86 29.17 6.71
CA SER A 119 -10.82 28.53 7.64
C SER A 119 -11.11 27.08 7.24
N LYS A 120 -11.53 26.27 8.22
CA LYS A 120 -11.97 24.88 8.00
C LYS A 120 -13.06 24.76 6.92
N THR A 121 -14.03 25.68 6.91
CA THR A 121 -15.08 25.74 5.89
C THR A 121 -14.51 26.01 4.50
N THR A 122 -13.57 26.95 4.38
CA THR A 122 -12.89 27.28 3.12
C THR A 122 -12.04 26.11 2.63
N PHE A 123 -11.35 25.41 3.52
CA PHE A 123 -10.61 24.19 3.20
C PHE A 123 -11.51 23.11 2.58
N TYR A 124 -12.64 22.78 3.19
CA TYR A 124 -13.53 21.74 2.64
C TYR A 124 -14.13 22.14 1.29
N LYS A 125 -14.43 23.43 1.07
CA LYS A 125 -14.84 23.94 -0.25
C LYS A 125 -13.74 23.71 -1.28
N LYS A 126 -12.50 24.14 -0.99
CA LYS A 126 -11.34 23.94 -1.87
C LYS A 126 -11.05 22.46 -2.13
N LYS A 127 -11.18 21.58 -1.13
CA LYS A 127 -11.06 20.13 -1.28
C LYS A 127 -12.13 19.58 -2.23
N LYS A 128 -13.39 19.99 -2.07
CA LYS A 128 -14.49 19.58 -2.96
C LYS A 128 -14.25 20.03 -4.39
N ASP A 129 -13.74 21.25 -4.58
CA ASP A 129 -13.41 21.78 -5.90
C ASP A 129 -12.25 21.02 -6.53
N ALA A 130 -11.21 20.70 -5.76
CA ALA A 130 -10.09 19.88 -6.22
C ALA A 130 -10.52 18.47 -6.66
N ILE A 131 -11.43 17.82 -5.93
CA ILE A 131 -12.00 16.52 -6.33
C ILE A 131 -12.79 16.64 -7.64
N ARG A 132 -13.56 17.72 -7.82
CA ARG A 132 -14.28 17.97 -9.08
C ARG A 132 -13.31 18.14 -10.25
N GLU A 133 -12.23 18.89 -10.04
CA GLU A 133 -11.20 19.10 -11.05
C GLU A 133 -10.46 17.80 -11.41
N LEU A 134 -10.20 16.93 -10.44
CA LEU A 134 -9.64 15.61 -10.70
C LEU A 134 -10.58 14.77 -11.58
N GLY A 135 -11.90 14.82 -11.33
CA GLY A 135 -12.90 14.15 -12.17
C GLY A 135 -12.77 14.52 -13.64
N VAL A 136 -12.61 15.82 -13.94
CA VAL A 136 -12.40 16.29 -15.32
C VAL A 136 -11.11 15.74 -15.93
N VAL A 137 -10.05 15.54 -15.14
CA VAL A 137 -8.80 14.95 -15.62
C VAL A 137 -8.99 13.46 -15.90
N VAL A 138 -9.66 12.74 -14.99
CA VAL A 138 -9.96 11.31 -15.13
C VAL A 138 -10.75 11.05 -16.41
N ASP A 139 -11.84 11.78 -16.61
CA ASP A 139 -12.70 11.64 -17.79
C ASP A 139 -11.91 11.90 -19.09
N LYS A 140 -11.02 12.89 -19.10
CA LYS A 140 -10.15 13.17 -20.25
C LYS A 140 -9.12 12.08 -20.52
N SER A 141 -8.55 11.48 -19.49
CA SER A 141 -7.57 10.41 -19.64
C SER A 141 -8.16 9.10 -20.14
N GLU A 142 -9.47 8.89 -20.02
CA GLU A 142 -10.16 7.70 -20.55
C GLU A 142 -10.64 7.86 -21.99
N LEU A 143 -10.65 9.09 -22.49
CA LEU A 143 -11.00 9.43 -23.87
C LEU A 143 -9.79 9.42 -24.82
N MET A 144 -8.57 9.26 -24.30
CA MET A 144 -7.30 9.19 -25.04
C MET A 144 -6.75 7.78 -25.02
#